data_AF-A0A928NRV4-F1
#
_entry.id   AF-A0A928NRV4-F1
#
_cell.length_a   1.000
_cell.length_b   1.000
_cell.length_c   1.000
_cell.angle_alpha   90.00
_cell.angle_beta   90.00
_cell.angle_gamma   90.00
#
_symmetry.space_group_name_H-M   'P 1'
#
loop_
_entity.id
_entity.type
_entity.pdbx_description
1 polymer ?
#
loop_
_entity_poly.entity_id
_entity_poly.type
_entity_poly.pdbx_seq_one_letter_code
_entity_poly.pdbx_strand_id
1 'polypeptide(L)'
;MIRNWNKLCIYNFNPKEYSELCAELISKLPVDVILSSESSEISPTQKGYIISYKDNTIYVDAYNGEMLYLALSYINKCVLSDDIFTPEQLCEKVVFPSREEYVQCADCFIPVWKHIWTPPEWLLNYEEKKASFPKANRPMCWAHRGGGDYYPENSIEAIISSICMGADIMELDFRYTKDKKIVLMHYDTLHQSTDWEFKKGKNGLPESDYLADWTYEQLSQLRLKAGRKFRQTAITEYIVPTLEEVLKVCDGRAFFIMDKMNPAEEWPQVYDCICKTGCYEAFTFAYKMPEDMVITLQKEMLEKFGKTGPYFYLRKHAGSLERELISPTHRLAVFDEFSQGKDTAIMTNYVQELVTYIDERYKEEV
;
A
#
# COMPACT_ATOMS: atom_id res chain seq x y z
N MET A 1 -6.56 -32.72 -16.11
CA MET A 1 -7.85 -32.37 -15.46
C MET A 1 -7.54 -32.22 -13.99
N ILE A 2 -8.08 -31.19 -13.33
CA ILE A 2 -8.06 -30.96 -11.87
C ILE A 2 -8.88 -32.06 -11.15
N ARG A 3 -8.65 -33.34 -11.49
CA ARG A 3 -9.43 -34.50 -11.03
C ARG A 3 -8.66 -35.41 -10.07
N ASN A 4 -7.39 -35.07 -9.80
CA ASN A 4 -6.48 -35.93 -9.03
C ASN A 4 -6.09 -35.33 -7.68
N TRP A 5 -6.73 -34.28 -7.19
CA TRP A 5 -6.54 -33.83 -5.82
C TRP A 5 -7.87 -33.29 -5.29
N ASN A 6 -8.34 -33.87 -4.19
CA ASN A 6 -9.67 -33.59 -3.65
C ASN A 6 -9.58 -32.92 -2.28
N LYS A 7 -8.35 -32.65 -1.79
CA LYS A 7 -8.09 -32.17 -0.44
C LYS A 7 -7.05 -31.06 -0.44
N LEU A 8 -7.31 -30.03 0.35
CA LEU A 8 -6.40 -28.95 0.69
C LEU A 8 -6.17 -28.96 2.20
N CYS A 9 -4.92 -29.02 2.63
CA CYS A 9 -4.52 -28.94 4.03
C CYS A 9 -3.83 -27.59 4.29
N ILE A 10 -4.33 -26.83 5.27
CA ILE A 10 -3.78 -25.53 5.66
C ILE A 10 -3.24 -25.65 7.08
N TYR A 11 -1.99 -25.23 7.28
CA TYR A 11 -1.30 -25.33 8.57
C TYR A 11 -1.34 -24.02 9.37
N ASN A 12 -1.49 -24.11 10.69
CA ASN A 12 -1.31 -22.99 11.65
C ASN A 12 -2.21 -21.76 11.46
N PHE A 13 -3.18 -21.81 10.55
CA PHE A 13 -4.14 -20.74 10.36
C PHE A 13 -5.55 -21.26 10.54
N ASN A 14 -6.30 -20.53 11.37
CA ASN A 14 -7.75 -20.51 11.26
C ASN A 14 -8.12 -19.32 10.35
N PRO A 15 -8.57 -19.55 9.10
CA PRO A 15 -8.89 -18.47 8.17
C PRO A 15 -9.86 -17.45 8.77
N LYS A 16 -10.85 -17.87 9.56
CA LYS A 16 -11.83 -16.95 10.17
C LYS A 16 -11.23 -16.05 11.25
N GLU A 17 -10.15 -16.47 11.90
CA GLU A 17 -9.49 -15.67 12.93
C GLU A 17 -8.54 -14.63 12.33
N TYR A 18 -7.93 -14.98 11.19
CA TYR A 18 -6.88 -14.20 10.54
C TYR A 18 -7.36 -13.36 9.35
N SER A 19 -8.30 -13.85 8.55
CA SER A 19 -8.73 -13.20 7.30
C SER A 19 -10.05 -13.76 6.74
N GLU A 20 -11.11 -12.94 6.76
CA GLU A 20 -12.38 -13.25 6.08
C GLU A 20 -12.18 -13.48 4.57
N LEU A 21 -11.21 -12.78 3.95
CA LEU A 21 -10.85 -12.98 2.55
C LEU A 21 -10.31 -14.40 2.29
N CYS A 22 -9.50 -14.96 3.19
CA CYS A 22 -9.04 -16.34 3.07
C CYS A 22 -10.22 -17.32 3.14
N ALA A 23 -11.17 -17.07 4.06
CA ALA A 23 -12.37 -17.89 4.18
C ALA A 23 -13.25 -17.81 2.90
N GLU A 24 -13.33 -16.64 2.27
CA GLU A 24 -14.02 -16.45 1.00
C GLU A 24 -13.35 -17.21 -0.16
N LEU A 25 -12.02 -17.14 -0.27
CA LEU A 25 -11.27 -17.90 -1.29
C LEU A 25 -11.43 -19.41 -1.10
N ILE A 26 -11.44 -19.88 0.15
CA ILE A 26 -11.66 -21.29 0.47
C ILE A 26 -13.06 -21.75 0.05
N SER A 27 -14.09 -20.93 0.27
CA SER A 27 -15.48 -21.32 -0.05
C SER A 27 -15.76 -21.50 -1.54
N LYS A 28 -14.89 -20.95 -2.40
CA LYS A 28 -14.94 -21.08 -3.86
C LYS A 28 -14.24 -22.33 -4.39
N LEU A 29 -13.42 -23.00 -3.56
CA LEU A 29 -12.67 -24.17 -4.00
C LEU A 29 -13.57 -25.44 -4.01
N PRO A 30 -13.54 -26.25 -5.07
CA PRO A 30 -14.31 -27.48 -5.17
C PRO A 30 -13.60 -28.67 -4.49
N VAL A 31 -12.97 -28.46 -3.34
CA VAL A 31 -12.14 -29.46 -2.62
C VAL A 31 -12.40 -29.42 -1.12
N ASP A 32 -12.17 -30.54 -0.44
CA ASP A 32 -12.26 -30.61 1.02
C ASP A 32 -11.09 -29.85 1.65
N VAL A 33 -11.38 -28.93 2.59
CA VAL A 33 -10.34 -28.18 3.32
C VAL A 33 -10.17 -28.73 4.73
N ILE A 34 -8.92 -29.06 5.07
CA ILE A 34 -8.47 -29.58 6.35
C ILE A 34 -7.61 -28.51 7.00
N LEU A 35 -7.91 -28.14 8.26
CA LEU A 35 -7.05 -27.27 9.06
C LEU A 35 -6.21 -28.14 9.99
N SER A 36 -4.90 -27.92 10.04
CA SER A 36 -3.97 -28.66 10.89
C SER A 36 -3.04 -27.73 11.68
N SER A 37 -2.64 -28.15 12.88
CA SER A 37 -1.64 -27.46 13.71
C SER A 37 -0.22 -28.01 13.54
N GLU A 38 -0.05 -29.14 12.86
CA GLU A 38 1.25 -29.79 12.66
C GLU A 38 1.70 -29.54 11.23
N SER A 39 2.70 -28.66 11.01
CA SER A 39 3.16 -28.34 9.66
C SER A 39 3.71 -29.58 8.94
N SER A 40 3.68 -29.53 7.60
CA SER A 40 4.53 -30.42 6.81
C SER A 40 6.01 -30.19 7.15
N GLU A 41 6.89 -31.15 6.85
CA GLU A 41 8.33 -31.12 7.16
C GLU A 41 9.09 -29.86 6.68
N ILE A 42 8.45 -29.00 5.89
CA ILE A 42 9.00 -27.78 5.31
C ILE A 42 8.14 -26.59 5.73
N SER A 43 8.42 -26.02 6.91
CA SER A 43 7.87 -24.72 7.29
C SER A 43 8.69 -23.60 6.63
N PRO A 44 8.05 -22.51 6.15
CA PRO A 44 8.78 -21.34 5.67
C PRO A 44 9.59 -20.74 6.83
N THR A 45 10.89 -21.06 6.86
CA THR A 45 11.87 -20.43 7.77
C THR A 45 12.11 -18.95 7.43
N GLN A 46 11.57 -18.48 6.30
CA GLN A 46 11.62 -17.13 5.77
C GLN A 46 10.19 -16.65 5.47
N LYS A 47 9.94 -15.34 5.54
CA LYS A 47 8.62 -14.77 5.22
C LYS A 47 8.17 -15.23 3.82
N GLY A 48 6.98 -15.81 3.70
CA GLY A 48 6.50 -16.36 2.44
C GLY A 48 5.51 -17.51 2.61
N TYR A 49 5.37 -18.33 1.58
CA TYR A 49 4.54 -19.55 1.62
C TYR A 49 5.12 -20.67 0.74
N ILE A 50 4.66 -21.88 1.01
CA ILE A 50 5.00 -23.10 0.27
C ILE A 50 3.70 -23.83 -0.04
N ILE A 51 3.51 -24.15 -1.32
CA ILE A 51 2.47 -25.05 -1.80
C ILE A 51 3.17 -26.34 -2.21
N SER A 52 2.73 -27.47 -1.65
CA SER A 52 3.25 -28.78 -2.01
C SER A 52 2.11 -29.78 -2.23
N TYR A 53 2.41 -30.88 -2.89
CA TYR A 53 1.45 -31.92 -3.22
C TYR A 53 1.98 -33.29 -2.82
N LYS A 54 1.20 -34.04 -2.05
CA LYS A 54 1.50 -35.42 -1.64
C LYS A 54 0.21 -36.16 -1.33
N ASP A 55 0.15 -37.45 -1.64
CA ASP A 55 -0.97 -38.33 -1.27
C ASP A 55 -2.36 -37.76 -1.61
N ASN A 56 -2.51 -37.23 -2.83
CA ASN A 56 -3.77 -36.66 -3.35
C ASN A 56 -4.27 -35.43 -2.55
N THR A 57 -3.35 -34.75 -1.86
CA THR A 57 -3.60 -33.58 -0.99
C THR A 57 -2.63 -32.46 -1.33
N ILE A 58 -3.15 -31.24 -1.51
CA ILE A 58 -2.35 -30.01 -1.57
C ILE A 58 -2.13 -29.51 -0.15
N TYR A 59 -0.91 -29.14 0.18
CA TYR A 59 -0.53 -28.59 1.47
C TYR A 59 -0.09 -27.15 1.29
N VAL A 60 -0.62 -26.26 2.13
CA VAL A 60 -0.25 -24.85 2.17
C VAL A 60 0.33 -24.55 3.54
N ASP A 61 1.61 -24.20 3.54
CA ASP A 61 2.29 -23.63 4.68
C ASP A 61 2.59 -22.16 4.39
N ALA A 62 2.13 -21.27 5.27
CA ALA A 62 2.25 -19.83 5.07
C ALA A 62 2.81 -19.18 6.33
N TYR A 63 3.53 -18.08 6.16
CA TYR A 63 4.14 -17.39 7.29
C TYR A 63 3.11 -16.60 8.12
N ASN A 64 2.12 -15.99 7.46
CA ASN A 64 1.03 -15.25 8.12
C ASN A 64 -0.25 -15.26 7.25
N GLY A 65 -1.32 -14.62 7.73
CA GLY A 65 -2.60 -14.57 7.04
C GLY A 65 -2.56 -13.90 5.66
N GLU A 66 -1.66 -12.94 5.43
CA GLU A 66 -1.47 -12.30 4.11
C GLU A 66 -0.79 -13.23 3.12
N MET A 67 0.23 -13.98 3.55
CA MET A 67 0.88 -14.99 2.71
C MET A 67 -0.07 -16.16 2.41
N LEU A 68 -0.91 -16.54 3.37
CA LEU A 68 -1.97 -17.52 3.14
C LEU A 68 -2.96 -17.01 2.09
N TYR A 69 -3.38 -15.75 2.18
CA TYR A 69 -4.27 -15.14 1.19
C TYR A 69 -3.66 -15.14 -0.21
N LEU A 70 -2.38 -14.78 -0.33
CA LEU A 70 -1.66 -14.80 -1.61
C LEU A 70 -1.58 -16.22 -2.19
N ALA A 71 -1.24 -17.23 -1.37
CA ALA A 71 -1.20 -18.64 -1.78
C ALA A 71 -2.58 -19.15 -2.23
N LEU A 72 -3.63 -18.89 -1.45
CA LEU A 72 -5.01 -19.28 -1.79
C LEU A 72 -5.52 -18.57 -3.06
N SER A 73 -5.07 -17.34 -3.29
CA SER A 73 -5.39 -16.58 -4.51
C SER A 73 -4.76 -17.23 -5.74
N TYR A 74 -3.51 -17.67 -5.63
CA TYR A 74 -2.84 -18.43 -6.70
C TYR A 74 -3.55 -19.76 -6.98
N ILE A 75 -3.89 -20.52 -5.94
CA ILE A 75 -4.64 -21.78 -6.09
C ILE A 75 -5.98 -21.52 -6.77
N ASN A 76 -6.75 -20.53 -6.32
CA ASN A 76 -8.01 -20.16 -6.96
C ASN A 76 -7.82 -19.79 -8.43
N LYS A 77 -6.83 -18.95 -8.75
CA LYS A 77 -6.52 -18.59 -10.14
C LYS A 77 -6.30 -19.81 -11.02
N CYS A 78 -5.54 -20.79 -10.53
CA CYS A 78 -5.26 -22.01 -11.30
C CYS A 78 -6.47 -22.93 -11.39
N VAL A 79 -7.22 -23.09 -10.30
CA VAL A 79 -8.40 -23.98 -10.24
C VAL A 79 -9.57 -23.45 -11.07
N LEU A 80 -9.74 -22.14 -11.11
CA LEU A 80 -10.81 -21.47 -11.85
C LEU A 80 -10.44 -21.14 -13.30
N SER A 81 -9.20 -21.40 -13.71
CA SER A 81 -8.78 -21.24 -15.11
C SER A 81 -9.33 -22.35 -16.00
N ASP A 82 -9.51 -22.05 -17.29
CA ASP A 82 -9.84 -23.05 -18.31
C ASP A 82 -8.64 -23.97 -18.66
N ASP A 83 -7.46 -23.64 -18.15
CA ASP A 83 -6.23 -24.38 -18.39
C ASP A 83 -6.18 -25.70 -17.61
N ILE A 84 -5.57 -26.71 -18.24
CA ILE A 84 -5.40 -28.02 -17.61
C ILE A 84 -4.10 -28.06 -16.82
N PHE A 85 -4.20 -28.01 -15.48
CA PHE A 85 -3.08 -28.19 -14.58
C PHE A 85 -3.05 -29.59 -13.91
N THR A 86 -1.85 -30.08 -13.63
CA THR A 86 -1.63 -31.17 -12.66
C THR A 86 -1.40 -30.57 -11.27
N PRO A 87 -1.73 -31.29 -10.18
CA PRO A 87 -1.47 -30.80 -8.82
C PRO A 87 0.00 -30.44 -8.58
N GLU A 88 0.94 -31.13 -9.21
CA GLU A 88 2.37 -30.84 -9.11
C GLU A 88 2.75 -29.50 -9.75
N GLN A 89 2.00 -29.03 -10.75
CA GLN A 89 2.19 -27.72 -11.36
C GLN A 89 1.68 -26.57 -10.47
N LEU A 90 0.86 -26.88 -9.44
CA LEU A 90 0.46 -25.92 -8.41
C LEU A 90 1.54 -25.74 -7.33
N CYS A 91 2.50 -26.66 -7.22
CA CYS A 91 3.54 -26.58 -6.22
C CYS A 91 4.45 -25.38 -6.50
N GLU A 92 4.63 -24.52 -5.50
CA GLU A 92 5.54 -23.40 -5.57
C GLU A 92 6.08 -23.04 -4.19
N LYS A 93 7.18 -22.29 -4.18
CA LYS A 93 7.73 -21.67 -2.98
C LYS A 93 7.94 -20.20 -3.28
N VAL A 94 7.26 -19.35 -2.53
CA VAL A 94 7.42 -17.89 -2.60
C VAL A 94 8.12 -17.43 -1.33
N VAL A 95 9.21 -16.70 -1.51
CA VAL A 95 9.88 -15.96 -0.44
C VAL A 95 9.55 -14.49 -0.63
N PHE A 96 8.99 -13.88 0.40
CA PHE A 96 8.63 -12.48 0.41
C PHE A 96 9.86 -11.62 0.75
N PRO A 97 10.13 -10.53 0.00
CA PRO A 97 11.26 -9.67 0.27
C PRO A 97 11.19 -9.03 1.66
N SER A 98 12.35 -8.74 2.23
CA SER A 98 12.43 -7.97 3.48
C SER A 98 12.04 -6.51 3.24
N ARG A 99 11.72 -5.80 4.33
CA ARG A 99 11.39 -4.37 4.30
C ARG A 99 12.52 -3.53 3.73
N GLU A 100 13.74 -3.87 4.11
CA GLU A 100 14.94 -3.23 3.60
C GLU A 100 15.07 -3.43 2.08
N GLU A 101 14.70 -4.60 1.55
CA GLU A 101 14.74 -4.88 0.12
C GLU A 101 13.68 -4.07 -0.64
N TYR A 102 12.41 -4.13 -0.25
CA TYR A 102 11.35 -3.45 -1.00
C TYR A 102 11.33 -1.92 -0.81
N VAL A 103 11.88 -1.40 0.28
CA VAL A 103 12.08 0.06 0.42
C VAL A 103 13.11 0.57 -0.60
N GLN A 104 14.11 -0.25 -0.95
CA GLN A 104 15.15 0.12 -1.93
C GLN A 104 14.72 -0.19 -3.36
N CYS A 105 13.93 -1.24 -3.56
CA CYS A 105 13.43 -1.67 -4.86
C CYS A 105 11.96 -2.09 -4.73
N ALA A 106 11.03 -1.15 -4.90
CA ALA A 106 9.60 -1.44 -4.74
C ALA A 106 9.09 -2.51 -5.72
N ASP A 107 9.73 -2.67 -6.87
CA ASP A 107 9.37 -3.67 -7.88
C ASP A 107 9.54 -5.11 -7.40
N CYS A 108 10.34 -5.35 -6.35
CA CYS A 108 10.46 -6.68 -5.77
C CYS A 108 9.28 -7.05 -4.85
N PHE A 109 8.49 -6.07 -4.41
CA PHE A 109 7.33 -6.29 -3.55
C PHE A 109 6.28 -7.12 -4.29
N ILE A 110 5.66 -8.08 -3.58
CA ILE A 110 4.65 -8.96 -4.15
C ILE A 110 3.30 -8.58 -3.54
N PRO A 111 2.43 -7.82 -4.23
CA PRO A 111 1.16 -7.42 -3.65
C PRO A 111 0.27 -8.64 -3.42
N VAL A 112 -0.45 -8.68 -2.31
CA VAL A 112 -1.33 -9.80 -1.94
C VAL A 112 -2.45 -10.05 -2.95
N TRP A 113 -2.79 -9.03 -3.76
CA TRP A 113 -3.78 -9.09 -4.83
C TRP A 113 -3.22 -9.51 -6.20
N LYS A 114 -1.92 -9.85 -6.32
CA LYS A 114 -1.25 -10.17 -7.58
C LYS A 114 -1.93 -11.25 -8.44
N HIS A 115 -2.61 -12.21 -7.82
CA HIS A 115 -3.24 -13.33 -8.53
C HIS A 115 -4.74 -13.13 -8.81
N ILE A 116 -5.37 -12.10 -8.23
CA ILE A 116 -6.81 -11.85 -8.36
C ILE A 116 -7.13 -10.73 -9.36
N TRP A 117 -6.18 -9.83 -9.62
CA TRP A 117 -6.41 -8.66 -10.47
C TRP A 117 -5.10 -8.21 -11.11
N THR A 118 -5.20 -7.62 -12.30
CA THR A 118 -4.06 -7.11 -13.06
C THR A 118 -4.30 -5.63 -13.35
N PRO A 119 -3.35 -4.74 -12.97
CA PRO A 119 -3.48 -3.33 -13.24
C PRO A 119 -3.34 -3.04 -14.74
N PRO A 120 -4.05 -2.02 -15.26
CA PRO A 120 -3.90 -1.57 -16.63
C PRO A 120 -2.54 -0.87 -16.83
N GLU A 121 -1.76 -1.35 -17.80
CA GLU A 121 -0.36 -0.93 -18.01
C GLU A 121 -0.19 0.58 -18.26
N TRP A 122 -1.14 1.20 -18.96
CA TRP A 122 -1.10 2.64 -19.25
C TRP A 122 -1.24 3.52 -17.99
N LEU A 123 -1.86 3.01 -16.92
CA LEU A 123 -1.90 3.69 -15.62
C LEU A 123 -0.66 3.43 -14.75
N LEU A 124 0.32 2.67 -15.23
CA LEU A 124 1.60 2.47 -14.53
C LEU A 124 2.70 3.41 -15.04
N ASN A 125 2.54 4.03 -16.21
CA ASN A 125 3.56 4.89 -16.80
C ASN A 125 3.72 6.21 -16.02
N TYR A 126 4.85 6.37 -15.32
CA TYR A 126 5.12 7.56 -14.52
C TYR A 126 5.26 8.84 -15.35
N GLU A 127 5.89 8.79 -16.53
CA GLU A 127 6.06 9.97 -17.38
C GLU A 127 4.71 10.47 -17.93
N GLU A 128 3.80 9.55 -18.25
CA GLU A 128 2.43 9.90 -18.64
C GLU A 128 1.64 10.50 -17.49
N LYS A 129 1.75 9.95 -16.27
CA LYS A 129 1.14 10.54 -15.05
C LYS A 129 1.61 11.98 -14.84
N LYS A 130 2.92 12.19 -14.96
CA LYS A 130 3.58 13.49 -14.81
C LYS A 130 3.15 14.50 -15.87
N ALA A 131 3.00 14.06 -17.12
CA ALA A 131 2.49 14.90 -18.20
C ALA A 131 0.99 15.22 -18.08
N SER A 132 0.23 14.30 -17.49
CA SER A 132 -1.23 14.42 -17.31
C SER A 132 -1.61 15.28 -16.10
N PHE A 133 -0.78 15.32 -15.05
CA PHE A 133 -1.05 16.04 -13.81
C PHE A 133 -1.56 17.50 -13.96
N PRO A 134 -0.95 18.37 -14.80
CA PRO A 134 -1.46 19.74 -14.98
C PRO A 134 -2.77 19.84 -15.74
N LYS A 135 -3.07 18.84 -16.58
CA LYS A 135 -4.17 18.89 -17.55
C LYS A 135 -5.40 18.14 -17.05
N ALA A 136 -5.19 17.12 -16.22
CA ALA A 136 -6.19 16.26 -15.63
C ALA A 136 -7.25 15.74 -16.64
N ASN A 137 -6.78 15.33 -17.83
CA ASN A 137 -7.58 14.78 -18.94
C ASN A 137 -8.44 13.53 -18.59
N ARG A 138 -8.29 13.00 -17.37
CA ARG A 138 -9.09 11.94 -16.77
C ARG A 138 -9.15 12.14 -15.26
N PRO A 139 -10.09 11.49 -14.55
CA PRO A 139 -10.05 11.45 -13.10
C PRO A 139 -8.70 10.92 -12.59
N MET A 140 -8.13 11.60 -11.60
CA MET A 140 -6.89 11.18 -10.96
C MET A 140 -7.19 10.35 -9.71
N CYS A 141 -6.54 9.20 -9.56
CA CYS A 141 -6.67 8.34 -8.40
C CYS A 141 -5.71 8.78 -7.29
N TRP A 142 -6.26 9.34 -6.22
CA TRP A 142 -5.53 9.71 -5.02
C TRP A 142 -5.73 8.62 -3.95
N ALA A 143 -4.68 7.83 -3.71
CA ALA A 143 -4.70 6.80 -2.67
C ALA A 143 -4.66 7.49 -1.30
N HIS A 144 -5.83 7.56 -0.65
CA HIS A 144 -6.00 8.16 0.67
C HIS A 144 -5.17 7.38 1.69
N ARG A 145 -4.30 8.07 2.43
CA ARG A 145 -3.32 7.45 3.34
C ARG A 145 -2.48 6.36 2.68
N GLY A 146 -2.15 6.53 1.40
CA GLY A 146 -1.42 5.53 0.60
C GLY A 146 -2.26 4.30 0.20
N GLY A 147 -3.56 4.28 0.47
CA GLY A 147 -4.45 3.14 0.25
C GLY A 147 -4.56 2.26 1.50
N GLY A 148 -5.77 1.92 1.94
CA GLY A 148 -6.00 1.28 3.24
C GLY A 148 -6.72 -0.06 3.17
N ASP A 149 -6.87 -0.64 1.98
CA ASP A 149 -7.68 -1.85 1.79
C ASP A 149 -6.93 -3.12 2.18
N TYR A 150 -5.84 -3.42 1.49
CA TYR A 150 -5.07 -4.65 1.69
C TYR A 150 -4.00 -4.52 2.78
N TYR A 151 -3.47 -3.32 2.98
CA TYR A 151 -2.37 -3.03 3.88
C TYR A 151 -2.77 -1.94 4.87
N PRO A 152 -2.06 -1.80 6.01
CA PRO A 152 -2.32 -0.71 6.95
C PRO A 152 -2.22 0.65 6.25
N GLU A 153 -3.15 1.56 6.53
CA GLU A 153 -3.03 2.93 6.08
C GLU A 153 -1.69 3.56 6.53
N ASN A 154 -1.16 4.49 5.74
CA ASN A 154 0.11 5.19 6.01
C ASN A 154 1.32 4.23 6.19
N SER A 155 1.28 3.02 5.62
CA SER A 155 2.40 2.07 5.59
C SER A 155 3.16 2.11 4.26
N ILE A 156 4.40 1.61 4.23
CA ILE A 156 5.17 1.50 2.96
C ILE A 156 4.49 0.51 2.03
N GLU A 157 3.91 -0.54 2.58
CA GLU A 157 3.29 -1.64 1.88
C GLU A 157 1.99 -1.19 1.19
N ALA A 158 1.21 -0.34 1.87
CA ALA A 158 0.10 0.38 1.27
C ALA A 158 0.54 1.24 0.09
N ILE A 159 1.57 2.07 0.29
CA ILE A 159 2.09 2.97 -0.75
C ILE A 159 2.54 2.17 -1.97
N ILE A 160 3.41 1.18 -1.80
CA ILE A 160 3.90 0.35 -2.91
C ILE A 160 2.73 -0.36 -3.59
N SER A 161 1.81 -0.94 -2.82
CA SER A 161 0.62 -1.58 -3.37
C SER A 161 -0.19 -0.63 -4.24
N SER A 162 -0.46 0.60 -3.78
CA SER A 162 -1.23 1.58 -4.55
C SER A 162 -0.50 2.08 -5.79
N ILE A 163 0.82 2.21 -5.73
CA ILE A 163 1.67 2.48 -6.91
C ILE A 163 1.52 1.35 -7.93
N CYS A 164 1.67 0.09 -7.50
CA CYS A 164 1.50 -1.09 -8.34
C CYS A 164 0.08 -1.22 -8.90
N MET A 165 -0.94 -0.67 -8.22
CA MET A 165 -2.29 -0.63 -8.75
C MET A 165 -2.49 0.45 -9.82
N GLY A 166 -1.60 1.45 -9.93
CA GLY A 166 -1.75 2.54 -10.89
C GLY A 166 -2.33 3.83 -10.30
N ALA A 167 -2.36 3.99 -8.98
CA ALA A 167 -2.72 5.27 -8.38
C ALA A 167 -1.76 6.39 -8.83
N ASP A 168 -2.30 7.60 -8.98
CA ASP A 168 -1.55 8.77 -9.47
C ASP A 168 -0.81 9.48 -8.33
N ILE A 169 -1.47 9.59 -7.18
CA ILE A 169 -0.99 10.34 -6.02
C ILE A 169 -1.26 9.55 -4.74
N MET A 170 -0.31 9.52 -3.81
CA MET A 170 -0.51 9.02 -2.45
C MET A 170 -0.82 10.20 -1.53
N GLU A 171 -2.02 10.33 -0.97
CA GLU A 171 -2.20 11.29 0.13
C GLU A 171 -1.69 10.62 1.42
N LEU A 172 -0.84 11.30 2.21
CA LEU A 172 -0.12 10.72 3.34
C LEU A 172 -0.11 11.70 4.52
N ASP A 173 -0.33 11.16 5.72
CA ASP A 173 -0.35 11.95 6.95
C ASP A 173 1.02 11.92 7.65
N PHE A 174 1.59 13.08 7.96
CA PHE A 174 2.91 13.17 8.57
C PHE A 174 2.87 13.73 10.00
N ARG A 175 3.75 13.21 10.85
CA ARG A 175 3.91 13.60 12.26
C ARG A 175 5.39 13.61 12.66
N TYR A 176 5.68 14.28 13.77
CA TYR A 176 7.01 14.28 14.39
C TYR A 176 7.08 13.39 15.61
N THR A 177 8.11 12.56 15.65
CA THR A 177 8.55 11.87 16.87
C THR A 177 9.21 12.85 17.86
N LYS A 178 9.45 12.38 19.09
CA LYS A 178 10.17 13.12 20.13
C LYS A 178 11.55 13.57 19.67
N ASP A 179 12.26 12.71 18.94
CA ASP A 179 13.58 12.95 18.35
C ASP A 179 13.51 13.64 16.97
N LYS A 180 12.37 14.27 16.66
CA LYS A 180 12.14 15.12 15.47
C LYS A 180 12.29 14.40 14.13
N LYS A 181 12.11 13.08 14.09
CA LYS A 181 11.95 12.35 12.83
C LYS A 181 10.54 12.53 12.28
N ILE A 182 10.45 12.72 10.97
CA ILE A 182 9.19 12.77 10.24
C ILE A 182 8.75 11.33 9.94
N VAL A 183 7.55 10.98 10.42
CA VAL A 183 6.95 9.65 10.29
C VAL A 183 5.52 9.73 9.77
N LEU A 184 5.02 8.62 9.24
CA LEU A 184 3.68 8.51 8.68
C LEU A 184 2.67 8.07 9.73
N MET A 185 1.71 8.93 10.08
CA MET A 185 0.57 8.56 10.92
C MET A 185 -0.55 9.59 10.89
N HIS A 186 -1.79 9.13 10.70
CA HIS A 186 -2.95 10.01 10.71
C HIS A 186 -3.21 10.60 12.11
N TYR A 187 -3.31 9.73 13.10
CA TYR A 187 -3.61 10.11 14.47
C TYR A 187 -2.36 10.62 15.18
N ASP A 188 -2.54 11.54 16.12
CA ASP A 188 -1.49 11.95 17.07
C ASP A 188 -1.29 10.91 18.20
N THR A 189 -2.21 9.95 18.29
CA THR A 189 -2.27 8.86 19.24
C THR A 189 -1.98 7.50 18.57
N LEU A 190 -1.45 6.55 19.33
CA LEU A 190 -0.89 5.30 18.82
C LEU A 190 -1.89 4.15 18.82
N HIS A 191 -2.80 4.10 19.78
CA HIS A 191 -3.71 2.97 19.98
C HIS A 191 -4.65 2.71 18.79
N GLN A 192 -4.95 3.70 17.95
CA GLN A 192 -5.84 3.52 16.81
C GLN A 192 -5.20 2.65 15.75
N SER A 193 -3.92 2.86 15.45
CA SER A 193 -3.24 2.27 14.29
C SER A 193 -2.20 1.21 14.63
N THR A 194 -1.87 1.06 15.92
CA THR A 194 -0.76 0.18 16.36
C THR A 194 -1.16 -0.81 17.46
N ASP A 195 -0.26 -1.71 17.79
CA ASP A 195 -0.31 -2.63 18.94
C ASP A 195 0.11 -1.99 20.28
N TRP A 196 0.16 -0.66 20.36
CA TRP A 196 0.58 0.11 21.55
C TRP A 196 -0.01 -0.42 22.86
N GLU A 197 -1.32 -0.71 22.89
CA GLU A 197 -2.02 -1.18 24.11
C GLU A 197 -1.35 -2.43 24.71
N PHE A 198 -0.78 -3.29 23.86
CA PHE A 198 -0.12 -4.53 24.27
C PHE A 198 1.36 -4.33 24.67
N LYS A 199 1.98 -3.21 24.30
CA LYS A 199 3.41 -2.93 24.45
C LYS A 199 3.77 -1.79 25.41
N LYS A 200 2.83 -0.89 25.70
CA LYS A 200 3.05 0.26 26.60
C LYS A 200 3.67 -0.17 27.93
N GLY A 201 4.69 0.56 28.38
CA GLY A 201 5.41 0.30 29.64
C GLY A 201 6.30 -0.95 29.67
N LYS A 202 6.35 -1.75 28.60
CA LYS A 202 7.20 -2.97 28.52
C LYS A 202 8.52 -2.66 27.84
N ASN A 203 9.60 -3.34 28.24
CA ASN A 203 10.90 -3.29 27.57
C ASN A 203 11.47 -1.85 27.37
N GLY A 204 11.18 -0.93 28.29
CA GLY A 204 11.62 0.47 28.19
C GLY A 204 10.81 1.33 27.20
N LEU A 205 9.68 0.82 26.72
CA LEU A 205 8.74 1.59 25.90
C LEU A 205 7.90 2.55 26.75
N PRO A 206 7.61 3.78 26.28
CA PRO A 206 6.77 4.73 27.00
C PRO A 206 5.36 4.18 27.31
N GLU A 207 4.73 4.74 28.34
CA GLU A 207 3.30 4.52 28.62
C GLU A 207 2.39 5.50 27.87
N SER A 208 2.93 6.61 27.35
CA SER A 208 2.13 7.61 26.65
C SER A 208 1.54 7.05 25.36
N ASP A 209 0.29 7.41 25.08
CA ASP A 209 -0.38 7.12 23.83
C ASP A 209 -0.05 8.16 22.74
N TYR A 210 0.57 9.28 23.07
CA TYR A 210 0.91 10.33 22.10
C TYR A 210 2.21 10.02 21.36
N LEU A 211 2.16 10.01 20.03
CA LEU A 211 3.33 9.73 19.16
C LEU A 211 4.51 10.65 19.46
N ALA A 212 4.25 11.93 19.76
CA ALA A 212 5.28 12.93 20.04
C ALA A 212 6.12 12.64 21.29
N ASP A 213 5.70 11.70 22.14
CA ASP A 213 6.46 11.28 23.33
C ASP A 213 7.44 10.13 23.06
N TRP A 214 7.41 9.56 21.85
CA TRP A 214 8.20 8.39 21.45
C TRP A 214 9.35 8.81 20.55
N THR A 215 10.55 8.23 20.74
CA THR A 215 11.60 8.30 19.72
C THR A 215 11.27 7.35 18.57
N TYR A 216 11.84 7.56 17.38
CA TYR A 216 11.61 6.63 16.28
C TYR A 216 12.08 5.20 16.59
N GLU A 217 13.20 5.04 17.31
CA GLU A 217 13.69 3.73 17.74
C GLU A 217 12.62 2.98 18.57
N GLN A 218 11.95 3.66 19.49
CA GLN A 218 10.86 3.08 20.26
C GLN A 218 9.61 2.82 19.39
N LEU A 219 9.25 3.79 18.54
CA LEU A 219 8.08 3.71 17.67
C LEU A 219 8.16 2.55 16.68
N SER A 220 9.36 2.29 16.14
CA SER A 220 9.65 1.19 15.20
C SER A 220 9.45 -0.21 15.81
N GLN A 221 9.35 -0.31 17.14
CA GLN A 221 9.04 -1.57 17.84
C GLN A 221 7.54 -1.87 17.85
N LEU A 222 6.68 -0.89 17.58
CA LEU A 222 5.25 -1.11 17.44
C LEU A 222 4.94 -1.77 16.09
N ARG A 223 3.76 -2.38 16.01
CA ARG A 223 3.25 -3.02 14.81
C ARG A 223 1.93 -2.43 14.41
N LEU A 224 1.78 -2.19 13.10
CA LEU A 224 0.58 -1.61 12.53
C LEU A 224 -0.56 -2.61 12.51
N LYS A 225 -1.78 -2.12 12.67
CA LYS A 225 -3.00 -2.89 12.48
C LYS A 225 -3.32 -3.09 11.01
N ALA A 226 -3.92 -4.23 10.67
CA ALA A 226 -4.16 -4.63 9.28
C ALA A 226 -5.10 -3.69 8.50
N GLY A 227 -5.04 -3.77 7.18
CA GLY A 227 -5.90 -3.03 6.26
C GLY A 227 -7.38 -3.41 6.37
N ARG A 228 -8.25 -2.60 5.77
CA ARG A 228 -9.72 -2.66 5.91
C ARG A 228 -10.35 -3.96 5.43
N LYS A 229 -9.78 -4.61 4.41
CA LYS A 229 -10.27 -5.91 3.90
C LYS A 229 -9.84 -7.08 4.78
N PHE A 230 -8.86 -6.88 5.64
CA PHE A 230 -8.50 -7.81 6.70
C PHE A 230 -9.20 -7.40 8.01
N ARG A 231 -9.11 -8.27 9.03
CA ARG A 231 -9.61 -7.92 10.35
C ARG A 231 -8.79 -6.75 10.90
N GLN A 232 -9.35 -5.54 10.96
CA GLN A 232 -8.63 -4.32 11.38
C GLN A 232 -8.06 -4.38 12.81
N THR A 233 -8.50 -5.32 13.64
CA THR A 233 -7.88 -5.56 14.96
C THR A 233 -6.67 -6.49 14.91
N ALA A 234 -6.41 -7.14 13.77
CA ALA A 234 -5.25 -7.99 13.58
C ALA A 234 -3.99 -7.14 13.51
N ILE A 235 -2.96 -7.58 14.22
CA ILE A 235 -1.65 -6.93 14.24
C ILE A 235 -0.79 -7.53 13.13
N THR A 236 -0.23 -6.67 12.29
CA THR A 236 0.66 -7.06 11.18
C THR A 236 2.12 -7.09 11.65
N GLU A 237 3.04 -7.35 10.73
CA GLU A 237 4.46 -7.16 10.98
C GLU A 237 4.99 -5.78 10.58
N TYR A 238 4.15 -4.97 9.93
CA TYR A 238 4.52 -3.69 9.39
C TYR A 238 4.71 -2.66 10.50
N ILE A 239 5.58 -1.68 10.23
CA ILE A 239 5.96 -0.65 11.20
C ILE A 239 5.71 0.74 10.63
N VAL A 240 5.67 1.73 11.52
CA VAL A 240 5.48 3.14 11.16
C VAL A 240 6.61 3.62 10.23
N PRO A 241 6.31 4.07 9.00
CA PRO A 241 7.32 4.55 8.07
C PRO A 241 7.92 5.91 8.42
N THR A 242 9.11 6.17 7.90
CA THR A 242 9.72 7.51 7.86
C THR A 242 9.50 8.20 6.51
N LEU A 243 9.64 9.53 6.47
CA LEU A 243 9.67 10.28 5.21
C LEU A 243 10.77 9.79 4.26
N GLU A 244 11.95 9.43 4.77
CA GLU A 244 13.05 8.91 3.94
C GLU A 244 12.67 7.64 3.18
N GLU A 245 11.91 6.75 3.82
CA GLU A 245 11.41 5.52 3.18
C GLU A 245 10.34 5.85 2.13
N VAL A 246 9.43 6.78 2.43
CA VAL A 246 8.40 7.24 1.48
C VAL A 246 9.04 7.86 0.23
N LEU A 247 10.02 8.74 0.40
CA LEU A 247 10.76 9.33 -0.70
C LEU A 247 11.35 8.25 -1.60
N LYS A 248 12.02 7.24 -1.01
CA LYS A 248 12.60 6.13 -1.76
C LYS A 248 11.58 5.29 -2.51
N VAL A 249 10.38 5.08 -1.99
CA VAL A 249 9.38 4.23 -2.67
C VAL A 249 8.55 4.99 -3.72
N CYS A 250 8.47 6.30 -3.62
CA CYS A 250 7.75 7.14 -4.58
C CYS A 250 8.64 7.63 -5.74
N ASP A 251 9.96 7.64 -5.59
CA ASP A 251 10.88 8.27 -6.54
C ASP A 251 10.79 7.62 -7.92
N GLY A 252 10.50 8.44 -8.93
CA GLY A 252 10.27 8.01 -10.31
C GLY A 252 9.03 7.14 -10.52
N ARG A 253 8.10 7.07 -9.55
CA ARG A 253 6.97 6.13 -9.54
C ARG A 253 5.62 6.76 -9.25
N ALA A 254 5.54 7.68 -8.28
CA ALA A 254 4.30 8.35 -7.92
C ALA A 254 4.54 9.68 -7.19
N PHE A 255 3.54 10.55 -7.21
CA PHE A 255 3.48 11.74 -6.37
C PHE A 255 2.89 11.39 -4.99
N PHE A 256 3.17 12.16 -3.92
CA PHE A 256 2.58 11.88 -2.60
C PHE A 256 2.18 13.13 -1.79
N ILE A 257 0.93 13.51 -1.53
CA ILE A 257 0.62 14.76 -0.79
C ILE A 257 0.87 14.63 0.71
N MET A 258 1.46 15.67 1.31
CA MET A 258 1.66 15.75 2.76
C MET A 258 0.47 16.42 3.44
N ASP A 259 -0.24 15.69 4.31
CA ASP A 259 -1.24 16.21 5.23
C ASP A 259 -0.76 16.15 6.70
N LYS A 260 -1.49 16.80 7.60
CA LYS A 260 -1.23 16.93 9.06
C LYS A 260 0.05 17.64 9.45
N MET A 261 0.74 18.20 8.47
CA MET A 261 1.96 18.99 8.63
C MET A 261 1.77 20.35 7.94
N ASN A 262 2.56 21.36 8.31
CA ASN A 262 2.64 22.64 7.62
C ASN A 262 3.97 22.70 6.84
N PRO A 263 3.95 22.39 5.53
CA PRO A 263 5.17 22.35 4.73
C PRO A 263 5.98 23.65 4.74
N ALA A 264 5.35 24.81 4.94
CA ALA A 264 6.05 26.10 5.00
C ALA A 264 6.97 26.24 6.23
N GLU A 265 6.55 25.69 7.37
CA GLU A 265 7.32 25.75 8.62
C GLU A 265 8.33 24.60 8.70
N GLU A 266 8.03 23.49 8.04
CA GLU A 266 8.72 22.21 8.18
C GLU A 266 9.62 21.88 6.97
N TRP A 267 9.66 22.77 5.98
CA TRP A 267 10.46 22.63 4.76
C TRP A 267 11.92 22.26 5.02
N PRO A 268 12.65 22.86 5.99
CA PRO A 268 14.07 22.51 6.19
C PRO A 268 14.30 21.01 6.45
N GLN A 269 13.47 20.38 7.27
CA GLN A 269 13.59 18.97 7.61
C GLN A 269 13.20 18.06 6.44
N VAL A 270 12.18 18.45 5.66
CA VAL A 270 11.78 17.76 4.43
C VAL A 270 12.91 17.84 3.41
N TYR A 271 13.47 19.03 3.22
CA TYR A 271 14.59 19.30 2.33
C TYR A 271 15.83 18.49 2.69
N ASP A 272 16.15 18.36 3.98
CA ASP A 272 17.25 17.51 4.45
C ASP A 272 17.03 16.04 4.09
N CYS A 273 15.80 15.53 4.21
CA CYS A 273 15.46 14.16 3.81
C CYS A 273 15.64 13.96 2.29
N ILE A 274 15.21 14.92 1.48
CA ILE A 274 15.40 14.90 0.01
C ILE A 274 16.90 14.90 -0.33
N CYS A 275 17.68 15.79 0.30
CA CYS A 275 19.13 15.87 0.09
C CYS A 275 19.83 14.56 0.47
N LYS A 276 19.42 13.92 1.56
CA LYS A 276 20.01 12.68 2.07
C LYS A 276 19.68 11.48 1.19
N THR A 277 18.46 11.42 0.67
CA THR A 277 17.97 10.28 -0.13
C THR A 277 18.34 10.40 -1.62
N GLY A 278 18.48 11.62 -2.13
CA GLY A 278 18.64 11.88 -3.57
C GLY A 278 17.36 11.67 -4.38
N CYS A 279 16.22 11.46 -3.71
CA CYS A 279 14.93 11.19 -4.32
C CYS A 279 14.22 12.49 -4.69
N TYR A 280 14.69 13.14 -5.73
CA TYR A 280 14.24 14.47 -6.15
C TYR A 280 12.93 14.44 -6.97
N GLU A 281 12.53 13.28 -7.48
CA GLU A 281 11.31 13.12 -8.28
C GLU A 281 10.12 12.71 -7.40
N ALA A 282 10.39 12.06 -6.27
CA ALA A 282 9.45 11.91 -5.17
C ALA A 282 9.24 13.25 -4.45
N PHE A 283 8.30 14.09 -4.89
CA PHE A 283 7.60 15.06 -4.04
C PHE A 283 6.54 15.81 -4.86
N THR A 284 5.79 16.65 -4.15
CA THR A 284 4.35 16.70 -4.15
C THR A 284 3.80 18.05 -3.69
N PHE A 285 2.54 18.25 -4.02
CA PHE A 285 1.68 19.39 -3.76
C PHE A 285 1.81 20.00 -2.35
N ALA A 286 2.07 21.30 -2.34
CA ALA A 286 2.00 22.10 -1.15
C ALA A 286 0.56 22.58 -0.90
N TYR A 287 -0.22 21.78 -0.16
CA TYR A 287 -1.44 22.32 0.43
C TYR A 287 -1.04 23.42 1.42
N LYS A 288 -1.36 24.69 1.10
CA LYS A 288 -1.13 25.91 1.91
C LYS A 288 0.25 26.59 1.82
N MET A 289 1.16 26.25 0.89
CA MET A 289 2.37 27.09 0.72
C MET A 289 2.07 28.32 -0.17
N PRO A 290 2.58 29.50 0.22
CA PRO A 290 2.59 30.68 -0.66
C PRO A 290 3.32 30.41 -1.99
N GLU A 291 2.85 31.02 -3.08
CA GLU A 291 3.40 30.82 -4.42
C GLU A 291 4.85 31.28 -4.57
N ASP A 292 5.19 32.41 -3.96
CA ASP A 292 6.55 32.96 -3.89
C ASP A 292 7.50 32.02 -3.15
N MET A 293 7.04 31.37 -2.08
CA MET A 293 7.80 30.35 -1.39
C MET A 293 8.06 29.15 -2.31
N VAL A 294 7.03 28.63 -2.98
CA VAL A 294 7.17 27.55 -3.96
C VAL A 294 8.22 27.87 -5.03
N ILE A 295 8.15 29.06 -5.64
CA ILE A 295 9.11 29.50 -6.67
C ILE A 295 10.53 29.57 -6.09
N THR A 296 10.67 30.05 -4.86
CA THR A 296 11.97 30.16 -4.17
C THR A 296 12.58 28.77 -3.97
N LEU A 297 11.81 27.81 -3.48
CA LEU A 297 12.28 26.45 -3.25
C LEU A 297 12.65 25.73 -4.55
N GLN A 298 11.86 25.93 -5.61
CA GLN A 298 12.20 25.39 -6.93
C GLN A 298 13.52 25.94 -7.46
N LYS A 299 13.80 27.23 -7.26
CA LYS A 299 15.07 27.84 -7.64
C LYS A 299 16.23 27.28 -6.84
N GLU A 300 16.09 27.16 -5.52
CA GLU A 300 17.12 26.57 -4.64
C GLU A 300 17.47 25.14 -5.06
N MET A 301 16.46 24.32 -5.38
CA MET A 301 16.67 22.95 -5.87
C MET A 301 17.35 22.94 -7.24
N LEU A 302 16.93 23.80 -8.17
CA LEU A 302 17.52 23.90 -9.49
C LEU A 302 18.97 24.35 -9.44
N GLU A 303 19.29 25.36 -8.63
CA GLU A 303 20.64 25.89 -8.47
C GLU A 303 21.58 24.87 -7.82
N LYS A 304 21.10 24.14 -6.81
CA LYS A 304 21.94 23.19 -6.06
C LYS A 304 22.09 21.83 -6.74
N PHE A 305 21.04 21.35 -7.41
CA PHE A 305 20.98 19.98 -7.92
C PHE A 305 20.79 19.87 -9.44
N GLY A 306 20.57 20.99 -10.15
CA GLY A 306 20.32 20.97 -11.59
C GLY A 306 18.97 20.35 -11.97
N LYS A 307 18.04 20.24 -11.00
CA LYS A 307 16.72 19.63 -11.18
C LYS A 307 15.66 20.59 -10.65
N THR A 308 14.56 20.77 -11.38
CA THR A 308 13.38 21.53 -10.92
C THR A 308 12.48 20.71 -10.01
N GLY A 309 12.96 19.54 -9.57
CA GLY A 309 12.28 18.71 -8.60
C GLY A 309 12.39 19.35 -7.21
N PRO A 310 11.34 19.28 -6.40
CA PRO A 310 10.13 18.54 -6.70
C PRO A 310 9.04 19.37 -7.39
N TYR A 311 8.10 18.69 -8.05
CA TYR A 311 7.02 19.34 -8.78
C TYR A 311 6.02 19.98 -7.81
N PHE A 312 6.18 21.27 -7.56
CA PHE A 312 5.16 22.06 -6.87
C PHE A 312 4.09 22.49 -7.87
N TYR A 313 2.88 21.99 -7.68
CA TYR A 313 1.71 22.50 -8.37
C TYR A 313 0.96 23.49 -7.46
N LEU A 314 0.66 24.66 -8.00
CA LEU A 314 -0.18 25.67 -7.36
C LEU A 314 -1.65 25.36 -7.63
N ARG A 315 -2.52 25.48 -6.63
CA ARG A 315 -3.97 25.24 -6.75
C ARG A 315 -4.62 25.98 -7.94
N LYS A 316 -4.11 27.15 -8.33
CA LYS A 316 -4.64 27.94 -9.46
C LYS A 316 -4.33 27.35 -10.85
N HIS A 317 -3.37 26.44 -10.95
CA HIS A 317 -2.93 25.80 -12.20
C HIS A 317 -3.31 24.32 -12.30
N ALA A 318 -3.83 23.74 -11.22
CA ALA A 318 -4.42 22.41 -11.20
C ALA A 318 -5.95 22.57 -11.27
N GLY A 319 -6.41 23.12 -12.41
CA GLY A 319 -7.74 23.71 -12.62
C GLY A 319 -8.87 22.96 -11.93
N SER A 320 -9.78 23.69 -11.28
CA SER A 320 -11.05 23.18 -10.74
C SER A 320 -11.02 21.80 -10.05
N LEU A 321 -9.92 21.40 -9.42
CA LEU A 321 -9.85 20.21 -8.59
C LEU A 321 -10.71 20.44 -7.33
N GLU A 322 -12.02 20.24 -7.46
CA GLU A 322 -12.95 20.12 -6.34
C GLU A 322 -12.56 18.86 -5.57
N ARG A 323 -11.90 19.06 -4.42
CA ARG A 323 -11.47 17.98 -3.53
C ARG A 323 -12.71 17.47 -2.78
N GLU A 324 -13.42 16.53 -3.36
CA GLU A 324 -14.52 15.87 -2.66
C GLU A 324 -14.02 14.55 -2.06
N LEU A 325 -13.94 14.52 -0.73
CA LEU A 325 -13.55 13.35 0.03
C LEU A 325 -14.68 12.32 -0.09
N ILE A 326 -14.49 11.32 -0.95
CA ILE A 326 -15.45 10.22 -1.04
C ILE A 326 -15.27 9.38 0.23
N SER A 327 -16.23 9.55 1.14
CA SER A 327 -16.33 8.75 2.36
C SER A 327 -16.24 7.26 2.03
N PRO A 328 -15.61 6.42 2.88
CA PRO A 328 -15.44 4.96 2.71
C PRO A 328 -16.72 4.14 2.48
N THR A 329 -17.89 4.77 2.42
CA THR A 329 -19.21 4.14 2.31
C THR A 329 -19.77 4.09 0.88
N HIS A 330 -19.06 4.61 -0.11
CA HIS A 330 -19.65 4.89 -1.43
C HIS A 330 -19.05 4.03 -2.55
N ARG A 331 -19.91 3.22 -3.22
CA ARG A 331 -19.57 2.26 -4.30
C ARG A 331 -19.59 2.91 -5.69
N LEU A 332 -19.07 2.21 -6.70
CA LEU A 332 -19.03 2.52 -8.16
C LEU A 332 -20.07 3.51 -8.73
N ALA A 333 -21.36 3.42 -8.36
CA ALA A 333 -22.41 4.33 -8.82
C ALA A 333 -22.17 5.81 -8.43
N VAL A 334 -21.39 6.04 -7.38
CA VAL A 334 -20.93 7.35 -6.94
C VAL A 334 -19.90 7.90 -7.93
N PHE A 335 -18.90 7.14 -8.38
CA PHE A 335 -17.86 7.68 -9.29
C PHE A 335 -18.42 8.27 -10.60
N ASP A 336 -19.52 7.73 -11.15
CA ASP A 336 -20.23 8.32 -12.29
C ASP A 336 -20.85 9.69 -11.93
N GLU A 337 -21.49 9.80 -10.76
CA GLU A 337 -22.10 11.03 -10.27
C GLU A 337 -21.07 12.12 -9.91
N PHE A 338 -19.82 11.77 -9.57
CA PHE A 338 -18.75 12.74 -9.27
C PHE A 338 -17.89 13.10 -10.48
N SER A 339 -17.70 12.17 -11.42
CA SER A 339 -16.82 12.44 -12.55
C SER A 339 -17.42 13.45 -13.53
N GLN A 340 -18.75 13.50 -13.74
CA GLN A 340 -19.54 14.50 -14.52
C GLN A 340 -18.81 15.22 -15.69
N GLY A 341 -17.85 14.57 -16.36
CA GLY A 341 -16.99 15.21 -17.36
C GLY A 341 -16.07 16.34 -16.86
N LYS A 342 -15.61 16.31 -15.60
CA LYS A 342 -14.64 17.28 -15.03
C LYS A 342 -13.31 16.63 -14.67
N ASP A 343 -12.26 17.41 -14.86
CA ASP A 343 -10.85 17.19 -14.48
C ASP A 343 -10.68 17.08 -12.93
N THR A 344 -11.15 15.99 -12.32
CA THR A 344 -11.27 15.86 -10.85
C THR A 344 -10.31 14.83 -10.24
N ALA A 345 -9.75 15.14 -9.07
CA ALA A 345 -9.00 14.19 -8.24
C ALA A 345 -9.94 13.48 -7.27
N ILE A 346 -9.92 12.16 -7.30
CA ILE A 346 -10.75 11.33 -6.44
C ILE A 346 -9.86 10.66 -5.39
N MET A 347 -10.10 11.03 -4.13
CA MET A 347 -9.39 10.47 -2.99
C MET A 347 -10.14 9.27 -2.40
N THR A 348 -9.50 8.11 -2.33
CA THR A 348 -10.14 6.85 -1.93
C THR A 348 -9.19 5.86 -1.26
N ASN A 349 -9.72 4.98 -0.43
CA ASN A 349 -8.99 3.79 0.04
C ASN A 349 -9.13 2.60 -0.94
N TYR A 350 -10.14 2.64 -1.81
CA TYR A 350 -10.50 1.61 -2.78
C TYR A 350 -9.78 1.81 -4.13
N VAL A 351 -8.45 1.81 -4.08
CA VAL A 351 -7.60 2.16 -5.24
C VAL A 351 -7.89 1.25 -6.45
N GLN A 352 -7.96 -0.06 -6.23
CA GLN A 352 -8.24 -1.04 -7.29
C GLN A 352 -9.55 -0.75 -8.03
N GLU A 353 -10.60 -0.39 -7.28
CA GLU A 353 -11.94 -0.18 -7.83
C GLU A 353 -11.99 1.11 -8.67
N LEU A 354 -11.35 2.18 -8.18
CA LEU A 354 -11.24 3.43 -8.93
C LEU A 354 -10.35 3.27 -10.18
N VAL A 355 -9.24 2.56 -10.08
CA VAL A 355 -8.38 2.29 -11.24
C VAL A 355 -9.14 1.48 -12.31
N THR A 356 -9.88 0.46 -11.90
CA THR A 356 -10.71 -0.33 -12.82
C THR A 356 -11.76 0.56 -13.51
N TYR A 357 -12.43 1.42 -12.75
CA TYR A 357 -13.38 2.40 -13.28
C TYR A 357 -12.74 3.34 -14.32
N ILE A 358 -11.53 3.82 -14.06
CA ILE A 358 -10.79 4.70 -14.98
C ILE A 358 -10.44 3.95 -16.27
N ASP A 359 -9.95 2.72 -16.17
CA ASP A 359 -9.61 1.89 -17.34
C ASP A 359 -10.81 1.62 -18.24
N GLU A 360 -11.94 1.27 -17.64
CA GLU A 360 -13.17 0.93 -18.39
C GLU A 360 -13.76 2.12 -19.17
N ARG A 361 -13.50 3.37 -18.72
CA ARG A 361 -14.13 4.58 -19.30
C ARG A 361 -13.18 5.47 -20.10
N TYR A 362 -11.92 5.58 -19.70
CA TYR A 362 -11.01 6.62 -20.22
C TYR A 362 -9.84 6.08 -21.04
N LYS A 363 -9.73 4.75 -21.20
CA LYS A 363 -8.63 4.14 -21.95
C LYS A 363 -8.55 4.58 -23.42
N GLU A 364 -9.67 4.92 -24.05
CA GLU A 364 -9.70 5.39 -25.44
C GLU A 364 -9.52 6.92 -25.58
N GLU A 365 -9.53 7.66 -24.48
CA GLU A 365 -9.46 9.14 -24.45
C GLU A 365 -8.03 9.68 -24.25
N VAL A 366 -7.08 8.80 -23.89
CA VAL A 366 -5.67 9.10 -23.60
C VAL A 366 -4.79 8.49 -24.69
#